data_AF-A0A914D2H0-F1
#
_entry.id   AF-A0A914D2H0-F1
#
_cell.length_a   1.000
_cell.length_b   1.000
_cell.length_c   1.000
_cell.angle_alpha   90.00
_cell.angle_beta   90.00
_cell.angle_gamma   90.00
#
_symmetry.space_group_name_H-M   'P 1'
#
loop_
_entity.id
_entity.type
_entity.pdbx_description
1 polymer ?
#
loop_
_entity_poly.entity_id
_entity_poly.type
_entity_poly.pdbx_seq_one_letter_code
_entity_poly.pdbx_strand_id
1 'polypeptide(L)'
;MGTNDISRHHILERAFLDFQVSSFGSSAEAVTLEVFLSDGRPVNIECYSNDVTNVVLQKFARVIQLDESKIDCFGLFLSRPRNQDKDGSQENIASSSVVFDQLCVRWLKNFEAPYISQQLANKDSEENGSFYKVVVRRTCWDPSTEEPLLDDPGGLKLLYLQALNDVHRGVMKINPDIKDKLQAFQEQGNFRQFMRLCHLQPTYGYEILVPVISDYPRENTKCQLKVGRRQILLEYEDNGFHTQTALKSTRIRVWRVSHRDNQPISSQMLFQIEYLVAKEEFNVITLQTNQAVILSQFLQSIAAEILQDHRTH
;
A
#
# COMPACT_ATOMS: atom_id res chain seq x y z
N MET A 1 26.84 -11.02 3.84
CA MET A 1 26.37 -10.92 5.24
C MET A 1 25.26 -9.90 5.28
N GLY A 2 24.00 -10.35 5.40
CA GLY A 2 22.85 -9.46 5.44
C GLY A 2 22.93 -8.61 6.71
N THR A 3 22.83 -7.29 6.55
CA THR A 3 22.55 -6.40 7.68
C THR A 3 21.26 -6.87 8.32
N ASN A 4 21.35 -7.50 9.49
CA ASN A 4 20.19 -7.81 10.32
C ASN A 4 19.52 -6.46 10.62
N ASP A 5 18.41 -6.19 9.93
CA ASP A 5 17.53 -5.07 10.25
C ASP A 5 17.09 -5.28 11.69
N ILE A 6 17.68 -4.52 12.62
CA ILE A 6 17.44 -4.66 14.06
C ILE A 6 15.94 -4.56 14.33
N SER A 7 15.19 -3.75 13.57
CA SER A 7 13.75 -3.60 13.71
C SER A 7 12.93 -4.85 13.36
N ARG A 8 13.52 -5.82 12.64
CA ARG A 8 12.95 -7.12 12.29
C ARG A 8 13.50 -8.27 13.14
N HIS A 9 14.26 -7.93 14.19
CA HIS A 9 14.81 -8.95 15.07
C HIS A 9 13.67 -9.57 15.90
N HIS A 10 13.57 -10.90 15.92
CA HIS A 10 12.48 -11.64 16.57
C HIS A 10 12.22 -11.21 18.03
N ILE A 11 13.26 -10.83 18.78
CA ILE A 11 13.12 -10.31 20.16
C ILE A 11 12.32 -9.01 20.19
N LEU A 12 12.63 -8.06 19.29
CA LEU A 12 11.93 -6.78 19.23
C LEU A 12 10.52 -6.97 18.70
N GLU A 13 10.34 -7.80 17.66
CA GLU A 13 9.00 -8.09 17.15
C GLU A 13 8.11 -8.72 18.22
N ARG A 14 8.66 -9.66 18.99
CA ARG A 14 7.95 -10.30 20.10
C ARG A 14 7.61 -9.31 21.20
N ALA A 15 8.55 -8.45 21.60
CA ALA A 15 8.32 -7.46 22.65
C ALA A 15 7.18 -6.48 22.28
N PHE A 16 7.16 -5.99 21.04
CA PHE A 16 6.10 -5.10 20.56
C PHE A 16 4.75 -5.80 20.45
N LEU A 17 4.72 -7.06 19.98
CA LEU A 17 3.50 -7.86 19.97
C LEU A 17 2.95 -8.09 21.37
N ASP A 18 3.79 -8.51 22.31
CA ASP A 18 3.39 -8.77 23.70
C ASP A 18 2.86 -7.48 24.35
N PHE A 19 3.46 -6.32 24.05
CA PHE A 19 2.96 -5.02 24.48
C PHE A 19 1.57 -4.72 23.90
N GLN A 20 1.35 -4.97 22.60
CA GLN A 20 0.05 -4.76 21.96
C GLN A 20 -1.03 -5.66 22.59
N VAL A 21 -0.75 -6.95 22.71
CA VAL A 21 -1.70 -7.95 23.24
C VAL A 21 -2.06 -7.65 24.69
N SER A 22 -1.07 -7.35 25.53
CA SER A 22 -1.30 -6.99 26.93
C SER A 22 -2.09 -5.68 27.08
N SER A 23 -1.80 -4.67 26.26
CA SER A 23 -2.52 -3.39 26.26
C SER A 23 -3.97 -3.53 25.81
N PHE A 24 -4.25 -4.43 24.88
CA PHE A 24 -5.61 -4.70 24.42
C PHE A 24 -6.44 -5.49 25.46
N GLY A 25 -5.78 -6.25 26.35
CA GLY A 25 -6.41 -6.98 27.44
C GLY A 25 -7.15 -8.24 27.01
N SER A 26 -6.83 -8.83 25.86
CA SER A 26 -7.49 -10.05 25.35
C SER A 26 -6.62 -11.28 25.56
N SER A 27 -7.25 -12.38 25.97
CA SER A 27 -6.66 -13.71 25.86
C SER A 27 -6.59 -14.17 24.40
N ALA A 28 -5.71 -15.12 24.10
CA ALA A 28 -5.68 -15.77 22.81
C ALA A 28 -7.02 -16.51 22.58
N GLU A 29 -7.83 -16.03 21.65
CA GLU A 29 -9.16 -16.56 21.35
C GLU A 29 -9.22 -16.94 19.87
N ALA A 30 -9.89 -18.04 19.56
CA ALA A 30 -10.14 -18.43 18.17
C ALA A 30 -11.14 -17.46 17.54
N VAL A 31 -10.77 -16.88 16.40
CA VAL A 31 -11.54 -15.87 15.67
C VAL A 31 -11.50 -16.14 14.17
N THR A 32 -12.53 -15.71 13.47
CA THR A 32 -12.53 -15.63 12.01
C THR A 32 -12.21 -14.20 11.60
N LEU A 33 -11.04 -13.98 11.00
CA LEU A 33 -10.64 -12.66 10.47
C LEU A 33 -10.94 -12.57 8.97
N GLU A 34 -11.65 -11.53 8.55
CA GLU A 34 -11.86 -11.23 7.13
C GLU A 34 -10.66 -10.49 6.55
N VAL A 35 -9.97 -11.13 5.59
CA VAL A 35 -8.94 -10.48 4.76
C VAL A 35 -9.51 -10.18 3.39
N PHE A 36 -9.59 -8.90 3.03
CA PHE A 36 -10.23 -8.44 1.81
C PHE A 36 -9.26 -8.45 0.63
N LEU A 37 -9.73 -9.01 -0.50
CA LEU A 37 -9.09 -8.90 -1.81
C LEU A 37 -9.26 -7.49 -2.38
N SER A 38 -8.48 -7.16 -3.42
CA SER A 38 -8.52 -5.83 -4.06
C SER A 38 -9.84 -5.52 -4.78
N ASP A 39 -10.70 -6.51 -5.01
CA ASP A 39 -12.05 -6.32 -5.55
C ASP A 39 -13.14 -6.27 -4.45
N GLY A 40 -12.74 -6.30 -3.17
CA GLY A 40 -13.61 -6.17 -2.02
C GLY A 40 -14.26 -7.47 -1.53
N ARG A 41 -13.95 -8.61 -2.16
CA ARG A 41 -14.40 -9.91 -1.64
C ARG A 41 -13.60 -10.29 -0.39
N PRO A 42 -14.26 -10.68 0.72
CA PRO A 42 -13.56 -11.18 1.91
C PRO A 42 -13.08 -12.62 1.71
N VAL A 43 -11.96 -12.94 2.36
CA VAL A 43 -11.47 -14.30 2.57
C VAL A 43 -11.40 -14.52 4.09
N ASN A 44 -12.16 -15.50 4.58
CA ASN A 44 -12.24 -15.80 6.00
C ASN A 44 -11.04 -16.63 6.45
N ILE A 45 -10.30 -16.12 7.43
CA ILE A 45 -9.10 -16.75 7.98
C ILE A 45 -9.36 -17.14 9.43
N GLU A 46 -9.34 -18.45 9.69
CA GLU A 46 -9.40 -18.99 11.05
C GLU A 46 -8.04 -18.80 11.76
N CYS A 47 -8.01 -17.90 12.73
CA CYS A 47 -6.79 -17.56 13.46
C CYS A 47 -7.04 -17.32 14.95
N TYR A 48 -5.96 -17.16 15.71
CA TYR A 48 -6.06 -16.62 17.06
C TYR A 48 -6.04 -15.09 17.02
N SER A 49 -6.73 -14.46 17.97
CA SER A 49 -6.79 -13.00 18.12
C SER A 49 -5.39 -12.35 18.20
N ASN A 50 -4.40 -13.08 18.71
CA ASN A 50 -3.01 -12.66 18.85
C ASN A 50 -2.04 -13.29 17.83
N ASP A 51 -2.53 -13.97 16.79
CA ASP A 51 -1.65 -14.46 15.72
C ASP A 51 -0.95 -13.27 15.04
N VAL A 52 0.37 -13.36 14.88
CA VAL A 52 1.16 -12.33 14.20
C VAL A 52 0.82 -12.22 12.72
N THR A 53 1.08 -11.06 12.13
CA THR A 53 0.80 -10.77 10.72
C THR A 53 1.28 -11.88 9.77
N ASN A 54 2.49 -12.41 9.96
CA ASN A 54 3.04 -13.43 9.06
C ASN A 54 2.28 -14.76 9.17
N VAL A 55 1.80 -15.14 10.35
CA VAL A 55 0.99 -16.35 10.56
C VAL A 55 -0.36 -16.21 9.86
N VAL A 56 -1.01 -15.05 10.00
CA VAL A 56 -2.27 -14.75 9.29
C VAL A 56 -2.06 -14.77 7.78
N LEU A 57 -0.97 -14.16 7.29
CA LEU A 57 -0.65 -14.12 5.86
C LEU A 57 -0.34 -15.51 5.29
N GLN A 58 0.35 -16.38 6.04
CA GLN A 58 0.57 -17.78 5.66
C GLN A 58 -0.74 -18.57 5.56
N LYS A 59 -1.64 -18.40 6.53
CA LYS A 59 -2.98 -19.02 6.48
C LYS A 59 -3.77 -18.52 5.28
N PHE A 60 -3.73 -17.22 5.00
CA PHE A 60 -4.33 -16.62 3.81
C PHE A 60 -3.74 -17.19 2.51
N ALA A 61 -2.42 -17.30 2.41
CA ALA A 61 -1.72 -17.85 1.24
C ALA A 61 -2.19 -19.27 0.91
N ARG A 62 -2.38 -20.13 1.92
CA ARG A 62 -2.92 -21.48 1.73
C ARG A 62 -4.34 -21.48 1.16
N VAL A 63 -5.20 -20.57 1.61
CA VAL A 63 -6.59 -20.46 1.12
C VAL A 63 -6.63 -20.03 -0.34
N ILE A 64 -5.73 -19.14 -0.76
CA ILE A 64 -5.68 -18.64 -2.14
C ILE A 64 -4.73 -19.41 -3.07
N GLN A 65 -4.09 -20.48 -2.59
CA GLN A 65 -3.12 -21.29 -3.33
C GLN A 65 -1.91 -20.47 -3.84
N LEU A 66 -1.39 -19.58 -2.98
CA LEU A 66 -0.12 -18.87 -3.19
C LEU A 66 1.03 -19.70 -2.64
N ASP A 67 2.06 -19.94 -3.46
CA ASP A 67 3.28 -20.63 -3.03
C ASP A 67 3.97 -19.89 -1.86
N GLU A 68 4.43 -20.64 -0.86
CA GLU A 68 5.06 -20.07 0.34
C GLU A 68 6.30 -19.23 0.03
N SER A 69 7.03 -19.54 -1.04
CA SER A 69 8.20 -18.77 -1.51
C SER A 69 7.84 -17.40 -2.09
N LYS A 70 6.56 -17.15 -2.36
CA LYS A 70 6.04 -15.90 -2.96
C LYS A 70 5.29 -15.02 -1.96
N ILE A 71 5.15 -15.45 -0.71
CA ILE A 71 4.41 -14.72 0.34
C ILE A 71 4.98 -13.31 0.55
N ASP A 72 6.31 -13.16 0.52
CA ASP A 72 6.99 -11.88 0.76
C ASP A 72 6.71 -10.80 -0.32
N CYS A 73 6.10 -11.18 -1.44
CA CYS A 73 5.62 -10.25 -2.45
C CYS A 73 4.28 -9.58 -2.08
N PHE A 74 3.68 -9.95 -0.94
CA PHE A 74 2.41 -9.41 -0.46
C PHE A 74 2.48 -9.00 1.01
N GLY A 75 1.59 -8.10 1.40
CA GLY A 75 1.45 -7.63 2.77
C GLY A 75 -0.01 -7.45 3.17
N LEU A 76 -0.25 -7.48 4.48
CA LEU A 76 -1.54 -7.11 5.07
C LEU A 76 -1.52 -5.64 5.47
N PHE A 77 -2.62 -4.94 5.18
CA PHE A 77 -2.77 -3.53 5.46
C PHE A 77 -4.08 -3.28 6.19
N LEU A 78 -4.08 -2.33 7.12
CA LEU A 78 -5.33 -1.68 7.51
C LEU A 78 -5.69 -0.64 6.47
N SER A 79 -6.92 -0.69 6.00
CA SER A 79 -7.46 0.27 5.04
C SER A 79 -8.83 0.77 5.46
N ARG A 80 -9.20 1.94 4.95
CA ARG A 80 -10.55 2.49 5.05
C ARG A 80 -10.99 3.01 3.68
N PRO A 81 -12.30 3.15 3.42
CA PRO A 81 -12.77 3.80 2.20
C PRO A 81 -12.14 5.18 1.99
N ARG A 82 -11.72 5.47 0.74
CA ARG A 82 -10.97 6.70 0.41
C ARG A 82 -11.83 7.96 0.45
N ASN A 83 -13.06 7.89 -0.08
CA ASN A 83 -13.99 9.02 -0.22
C ASN A 83 -15.05 9.02 0.88
N GLN A 84 -14.63 8.88 2.14
CA GLN A 84 -15.50 9.19 3.27
C GLN A 84 -15.58 10.70 3.40
N ASP A 85 -16.47 11.31 2.63
CA ASP A 85 -16.79 12.71 2.84
C ASP A 85 -17.35 12.90 4.24
N LYS A 86 -16.95 14.04 4.81
CA LYS A 86 -16.99 14.43 6.21
C LYS A 86 -18.41 14.63 6.80
N ASP A 87 -19.47 14.17 6.14
CA ASP A 87 -20.86 14.49 6.49
C ASP A 87 -21.80 13.28 6.53
N GLY A 88 -21.30 12.07 6.78
CA GLY A 88 -22.15 10.93 7.20
C GLY A 88 -23.22 10.47 6.21
N SER A 89 -23.30 11.02 4.99
CA SER A 89 -24.19 10.53 3.96
C SER A 89 -23.57 9.28 3.35
N GLN A 90 -23.93 8.13 3.93
CA GLN A 90 -23.96 6.89 3.16
C GLN A 90 -24.88 7.13 1.97
N GLU A 91 -24.31 7.43 0.81
CA GLU A 91 -25.04 7.28 -0.43
C GLU A 91 -25.39 5.80 -0.54
N ASN A 92 -26.66 5.50 -0.28
CA ASN A 92 -27.31 4.25 -0.64
C ASN A 92 -27.26 4.10 -2.17
N ILE A 93 -26.14 3.63 -2.70
CA ILE A 93 -26.03 3.22 -4.11
C ILE A 93 -26.22 1.71 -4.17
N ALA A 94 -27.48 1.31 -4.14
CA ALA A 94 -27.93 0.06 -4.70
C ALA A 94 -27.89 0.18 -6.23
N SER A 95 -26.76 -0.14 -6.87
CA SER A 95 -26.70 -0.50 -8.30
C SER A 95 -25.30 -1.01 -8.71
N SER A 96 -25.21 -2.33 -8.92
CA SER A 96 -24.35 -3.11 -9.85
C SER A 96 -22.84 -2.85 -10.06
N SER A 97 -22.17 -1.87 -9.45
CA SER A 97 -20.69 -1.81 -9.47
C SER A 97 -20.15 -0.92 -8.35
N VAL A 98 -20.20 -1.40 -7.10
CA VAL A 98 -19.52 -0.72 -5.98
C VAL A 98 -18.02 -0.94 -6.16
N VAL A 99 -17.32 0.09 -6.61
CA VAL A 99 -15.87 0.05 -6.77
C VAL A 99 -15.22 -0.03 -5.39
N PHE A 100 -14.40 -1.05 -5.14
CA PHE A 100 -13.70 -1.23 -3.87
C PHE A 100 -12.52 -0.25 -3.78
N ASP A 101 -12.81 1.02 -3.47
CA ASP A 101 -11.80 2.05 -3.28
C ASP A 101 -11.38 2.16 -1.81
N GLN A 102 -10.29 1.49 -1.49
CA GLN A 102 -9.66 1.55 -0.17
C GLN A 102 -8.38 2.39 -0.19
N LEU A 103 -8.20 3.16 0.88
CA LEU A 103 -6.96 3.84 1.23
C LEU A 103 -6.25 3.02 2.31
N CYS A 104 -5.08 2.48 1.99
CA CYS A 104 -4.22 1.82 2.96
C CYS A 104 -3.62 2.86 3.90
N VAL A 105 -3.87 2.74 5.21
CA VAL A 105 -3.38 3.69 6.22
C VAL A 105 -2.19 3.15 7.01
N ARG A 106 -2.05 1.82 7.07
CA ARG A 106 -1.01 1.16 7.86
C ARG A 106 -0.66 -0.17 7.22
N TRP A 107 0.62 -0.42 6.98
CA TRP A 107 1.13 -1.75 6.64
C TRP A 107 1.39 -2.50 7.94
N LEU A 108 0.62 -3.56 8.19
CA LEU A 108 0.77 -4.40 9.36
C LEU A 108 2.11 -5.14 9.29
N LYS A 109 2.94 -5.00 10.32
CA LYS A 109 4.23 -5.69 10.42
C LYS A 109 4.13 -6.92 11.31
N ASN A 110 5.16 -7.76 11.31
CA ASN A 110 5.14 -9.02 12.06
C ASN A 110 5.11 -8.83 13.59
N PHE A 111 5.38 -7.62 14.06
CA PHE A 111 5.21 -7.23 15.46
C PHE A 111 3.78 -6.83 15.84
N GLU A 112 2.82 -6.98 14.93
CA GLU A 112 1.40 -6.71 15.14
C GLU A 112 0.56 -7.99 14.98
N ALA A 113 -0.55 -8.05 15.71
CA ALA A 113 -1.63 -8.99 15.47
C ALA A 113 -2.75 -8.33 14.63
N PRO A 114 -3.02 -8.79 13.39
CA PRO A 114 -3.97 -8.13 12.49
C PRO A 114 -5.38 -7.94 13.07
N TYR A 115 -5.88 -8.94 13.81
CA TYR A 115 -7.18 -8.87 14.47
C TYR A 115 -7.21 -7.73 15.50
N ILE A 116 -6.26 -7.70 16.44
CA ILE A 116 -6.18 -6.65 17.47
C ILE A 116 -5.96 -5.27 16.83
N SER A 117 -5.08 -5.15 15.84
CA SER A 117 -4.84 -3.89 15.12
C SER A 117 -6.11 -3.35 14.47
N GLN A 118 -6.96 -4.22 13.89
CA GLN A 118 -8.24 -3.83 13.32
C GLN A 118 -9.24 -3.41 14.41
N GLN A 119 -9.38 -4.21 15.48
CA GLN A 119 -10.30 -3.90 16.58
C GLN A 119 -9.97 -2.56 17.24
N LEU A 120 -8.69 -2.30 17.52
CA LEU A 120 -8.23 -1.02 18.07
C LEU A 120 -8.55 0.15 17.13
N ALA A 121 -8.29 0.01 15.82
CA ALA A 121 -8.59 1.06 14.86
C ALA A 121 -10.10 1.34 14.74
N ASN A 122 -10.94 0.32 14.92
CA ASN A 122 -12.39 0.45 14.84
C ASN A 122 -13.03 1.01 16.11
N LYS A 123 -12.46 0.76 17.30
CA LYS A 123 -12.93 1.37 18.56
C LYS A 123 -13.00 2.90 18.48
N ASP A 124 -11.97 3.51 17.90
CA ASP A 124 -11.88 4.98 17.75
C ASP A 124 -12.77 5.52 16.61
N SER A 125 -13.40 4.63 15.82
CA SER A 125 -14.11 4.99 14.58
C SER A 125 -15.62 4.75 14.64
N GLU A 126 -16.14 4.20 15.74
CA GLU A 126 -17.57 3.96 15.96
C GLU A 126 -18.41 5.25 15.87
N GLU A 127 -17.86 6.40 16.26
CA GLU A 127 -18.53 7.70 16.17
C GLU A 127 -18.63 8.25 14.74
N ASN A 128 -17.78 7.79 13.82
CA ASN A 128 -17.63 8.37 12.47
C ASN A 128 -18.12 7.45 11.34
N GLY A 129 -18.67 6.26 11.67
CA GLY A 129 -19.23 5.32 10.69
C GLY A 129 -18.22 4.73 9.70
N SER A 130 -16.92 4.81 10.02
CA SER A 130 -15.83 4.32 9.16
C SER A 130 -15.17 3.10 9.78
N PHE A 131 -15.34 1.94 9.17
CA PHE A 131 -14.69 0.72 9.65
C PHE A 131 -13.45 0.41 8.81
N TYR A 132 -12.33 0.20 9.51
CA TYR A 132 -11.11 -0.33 8.95
C TYR A 132 -11.27 -1.81 8.59
N LYS A 133 -10.72 -2.15 7.43
CA LYS A 133 -10.63 -3.51 6.90
C LYS A 133 -9.18 -3.94 6.85
N VAL A 134 -8.93 -5.24 7.05
CA VAL A 134 -7.63 -5.84 6.71
C VAL A 134 -7.67 -6.20 5.22
N VAL A 135 -6.80 -5.61 4.42
CA VAL A 135 -6.68 -5.88 2.98
C VAL A 135 -5.33 -6.49 2.65
N VAL A 136 -5.30 -7.41 1.69
CA VAL A 136 -4.05 -7.88 1.09
C VAL A 136 -3.68 -6.98 -0.09
N ARG A 137 -2.40 -6.57 -0.17
CA ARG A 137 -1.86 -5.82 -1.31
C ARG A 137 -0.50 -6.36 -1.68
N ARG A 138 -0.11 -6.21 -2.94
CA ARG A 138 1.27 -6.48 -3.38
C ARG A 138 2.24 -5.51 -2.72
N THR A 139 3.45 -5.97 -2.47
CA THR A 139 4.56 -5.21 -1.88
C THR A 139 5.84 -5.31 -2.72
N CYS A 140 5.74 -5.88 -3.92
CA CYS A 140 6.69 -5.72 -5.02
C CYS A 140 6.36 -4.44 -5.81
N TRP A 141 7.39 -3.79 -6.36
CA TRP A 141 7.31 -2.43 -6.90
C TRP A 141 7.71 -2.34 -8.37
N ASP A 142 8.59 -3.22 -8.83
CA ASP A 142 8.96 -3.34 -10.24
C ASP A 142 8.16 -4.45 -10.93
N PRO A 143 7.56 -4.19 -12.11
CA PRO A 143 6.84 -5.22 -12.87
C PRO A 143 7.69 -6.47 -13.20
N SER A 144 9.01 -6.33 -13.35
CA SER A 144 9.89 -7.49 -13.59
C SER A 144 9.93 -8.46 -12.39
N THR A 145 9.81 -7.95 -11.17
CA THR A 145 9.67 -8.75 -9.94
C THR A 145 8.34 -9.51 -9.89
N GLU A 146 7.32 -9.02 -10.61
CA GLU A 146 6.01 -9.67 -10.69
C GLU A 146 5.94 -10.80 -11.72
N GLU A 147 6.83 -10.84 -12.72
CA GLU A 147 6.75 -11.83 -13.81
C GLU A 147 6.74 -13.29 -13.29
N PRO A 148 7.57 -13.68 -12.30
CA PRO A 148 7.50 -15.03 -11.72
C PRO A 148 6.21 -15.33 -10.94
N LEU A 149 5.45 -14.31 -10.53
CA LEU A 149 4.16 -14.48 -9.87
C LEU A 149 3.04 -14.80 -10.86
N LEU A 150 3.23 -14.54 -12.15
CA LEU A 150 2.22 -14.83 -13.17
C LEU A 150 2.07 -16.33 -13.46
N ASP A 151 3.04 -17.15 -13.05
CA ASP A 151 2.99 -18.61 -13.12
C ASP A 151 2.45 -19.25 -11.82
N ASP A 152 2.26 -18.45 -10.75
CA ASP A 152 1.66 -18.89 -9.49
C ASP A 152 0.14 -18.59 -9.48
N PRO A 153 -0.75 -19.57 -9.21
CA PRO A 153 -2.19 -19.35 -9.25
C PRO A 153 -2.68 -18.25 -8.28
N GLY A 154 -2.18 -18.25 -7.04
CA GLY A 154 -2.54 -17.27 -6.03
C GLY A 154 -1.98 -15.88 -6.34
N GLY A 155 -0.72 -15.82 -6.77
CA GLY A 155 0.01 -14.62 -7.16
C GLY A 155 -0.65 -13.94 -8.35
N LEU A 156 -0.93 -14.69 -9.43
CA LEU A 156 -1.64 -14.20 -10.60
C LEU A 156 -3.02 -13.66 -10.22
N LYS A 157 -3.76 -14.37 -9.36
CA LYS A 157 -5.08 -13.92 -8.88
C LYS A 157 -4.97 -12.59 -8.12
N LEU A 158 -4.05 -12.47 -7.17
CA LEU A 158 -3.89 -11.24 -6.38
C LEU A 158 -3.48 -10.04 -7.25
N LEU A 159 -2.51 -10.22 -8.13
CA LEU A 159 -2.05 -9.17 -9.04
C LEU A 159 -3.17 -8.75 -10.02
N TYR A 160 -3.86 -9.72 -10.62
CA TYR A 160 -4.97 -9.48 -11.54
C TYR A 160 -6.08 -8.68 -10.88
N LEU A 161 -6.54 -9.08 -9.68
CA LEU A 161 -7.62 -8.38 -8.99
C LEU A 161 -7.22 -6.95 -8.60
N GLN A 162 -5.96 -6.73 -8.23
CA GLN A 162 -5.46 -5.38 -7.96
C GLN A 162 -5.42 -4.53 -9.23
N ALA A 163 -4.85 -5.05 -10.32
CA ALA A 163 -4.76 -4.34 -11.59
C ALA A 163 -6.15 -4.01 -12.17
N LEU A 164 -7.08 -4.97 -12.11
CA LEU A 164 -8.47 -4.77 -12.55
C LEU A 164 -9.16 -3.67 -11.75
N ASN A 165 -8.99 -3.66 -10.42
CA ASN A 165 -9.56 -2.61 -9.59
C ASN A 165 -8.94 -1.23 -9.93
N ASP A 166 -7.63 -1.16 -10.19
CA ASP A 166 -6.97 0.08 -10.59
C ASP A 166 -7.43 0.59 -11.97
N VAL A 167 -7.76 -0.31 -12.91
CA VAL A 167 -8.40 0.02 -14.20
C VAL A 167 -9.80 0.58 -13.96
N HIS A 168 -10.63 -0.11 -13.17
CA HIS A 168 -12.01 0.31 -12.88
C HIS A 168 -12.08 1.64 -12.15
N ARG A 169 -11.13 1.91 -11.26
CA ARG A 169 -11.00 3.18 -10.53
C ARG A 169 -10.44 4.33 -11.37
N GLY A 170 -10.00 4.07 -12.60
CA GLY A 170 -9.34 5.07 -13.45
C GLY A 170 -7.98 5.53 -12.90
N VAL A 171 -7.38 4.75 -11.99
CA VAL A 171 -6.04 5.02 -11.44
C VAL A 171 -4.98 4.85 -12.50
N MET A 172 -5.14 3.80 -13.33
CA MET A 172 -4.29 3.56 -14.48
C MET A 172 -4.86 4.32 -15.68
N LYS A 173 -4.11 5.32 -16.16
CA LYS A 173 -4.46 6.06 -17.38
C LYS A 173 -4.19 5.16 -18.58
N ILE A 174 -5.25 4.61 -19.16
CA ILE A 174 -5.22 3.65 -20.28
C ILE A 174 -5.99 4.25 -21.45
N ASN A 175 -5.45 4.12 -22.66
CA ASN A 175 -6.14 4.58 -23.87
C ASN A 175 -7.28 3.60 -24.27
N PRO A 176 -8.24 4.01 -25.11
CA PRO A 176 -9.37 3.16 -25.47
C PRO A 176 -8.96 1.79 -26.06
N ASP A 177 -8.01 1.76 -27.00
CA ASP A 177 -7.58 0.51 -27.65
C ASP A 177 -7.01 -0.52 -26.67
N ILE A 178 -6.26 -0.06 -25.65
CA ILE A 178 -5.70 -0.95 -24.62
C ILE A 178 -6.81 -1.39 -23.67
N LYS A 179 -7.77 -0.53 -23.36
CA LYS A 179 -8.94 -0.89 -22.54
C LYS A 179 -9.76 -2.01 -23.19
N ASP A 180 -10.01 -1.92 -24.50
CA ASP A 180 -10.74 -2.95 -25.26
C ASP A 180 -9.97 -4.29 -25.26
N LYS A 181 -8.64 -4.25 -25.40
CA LYS A 181 -7.79 -5.45 -25.30
C LYS A 181 -7.81 -6.08 -23.91
N LEU A 182 -7.75 -5.28 -22.85
CA LEU A 182 -7.85 -5.75 -21.47
C LEU A 182 -9.21 -6.42 -21.23
N GLN A 183 -10.30 -5.83 -21.73
CA GLN A 183 -11.63 -6.43 -21.66
C GLN A 183 -11.68 -7.78 -22.39
N ALA A 184 -11.14 -7.87 -23.60
CA ALA A 184 -11.08 -9.13 -24.35
C ALA A 184 -10.29 -10.22 -23.60
N PHE A 185 -9.15 -9.87 -22.98
CA PHE A 185 -8.40 -10.83 -22.14
C PHE A 185 -9.18 -11.27 -20.91
N GLN A 186 -9.92 -10.37 -20.27
CA GLN A 186 -10.78 -10.69 -19.14
C GLN A 186 -11.90 -11.67 -19.54
N GLU A 187 -12.60 -11.41 -20.64
CA GLU A 187 -13.67 -12.27 -21.16
C GLU A 187 -13.16 -13.67 -21.55
N GLN A 188 -11.93 -13.75 -22.05
CA GLN A 188 -11.27 -15.02 -22.40
C GLN A 188 -10.65 -15.75 -21.19
N GLY A 189 -10.66 -15.15 -20.00
CA GLY A 189 -9.96 -15.69 -18.83
C GLY A 189 -8.43 -15.68 -18.95
N ASN A 190 -7.87 -14.87 -19.87
CA ASN A 190 -6.44 -14.78 -20.13
C ASN A 190 -5.74 -13.78 -19.20
N PHE A 191 -5.80 -14.05 -17.90
CA PHE A 191 -5.30 -13.14 -16.86
C PHE A 191 -3.80 -12.87 -16.97
N ARG A 192 -3.02 -13.82 -17.48
CA ARG A 192 -1.57 -13.61 -17.70
C ARG A 192 -1.30 -12.54 -18.75
N GLN A 193 -2.00 -12.58 -19.89
CA GLN A 193 -1.83 -11.56 -20.93
C GLN A 193 -2.44 -10.22 -20.50
N PHE A 194 -3.53 -10.24 -19.73
CA PHE A 194 -4.04 -9.04 -19.06
C PHE A 194 -2.93 -8.37 -18.23
N MET A 195 -2.28 -9.13 -17.34
CA MET A 195 -1.22 -8.60 -16.48
C MET A 195 -0.02 -8.07 -17.27
N ARG A 196 0.46 -8.82 -18.27
CA ARG A 196 1.56 -8.36 -19.13
C ARG A 196 1.20 -7.07 -19.86
N LEU A 197 -0.04 -6.90 -20.30
CA LEU A 197 -0.49 -5.65 -20.93
C LEU A 197 -0.53 -4.49 -19.92
N CYS A 198 -0.96 -4.74 -18.68
CA CYS A 198 -0.88 -3.76 -17.59
C CYS A 198 0.58 -3.36 -17.28
N HIS A 199 1.52 -4.31 -17.23
CA HIS A 199 2.95 -4.04 -16.97
C HIS A 199 3.58 -3.07 -17.97
N LEU A 200 3.08 -3.05 -19.22
CA LEU A 200 3.53 -2.11 -20.25
C LEU A 200 3.04 -0.67 -20.02
N GLN A 201 2.04 -0.45 -19.15
CA GLN A 201 1.47 0.88 -18.94
C GLN A 201 2.36 1.73 -18.01
N PRO A 202 2.60 3.01 -18.34
CA PRO A 202 3.45 3.88 -17.53
C PRO A 202 2.88 4.14 -16.13
N THR A 203 1.54 4.10 -15.99
CA THR A 203 0.80 4.37 -14.75
C THR A 203 0.46 3.12 -13.94
N TYR A 204 0.90 1.93 -14.37
CA TYR A 204 0.76 0.70 -13.59
C TYR A 204 1.69 0.71 -12.37
N GLY A 205 1.28 0.04 -11.29
CA GLY A 205 2.18 -0.31 -10.19
C GLY A 205 2.38 0.79 -9.15
N TYR A 206 1.50 1.79 -9.08
CA TYR A 206 1.55 2.83 -8.06
C TYR A 206 0.49 2.64 -6.98
N GLU A 207 0.90 2.84 -5.74
CA GLU A 207 -0.01 3.11 -4.63
C GLU A 207 -0.32 4.61 -4.57
N ILE A 208 -1.61 4.96 -4.50
CA ILE A 208 -2.06 6.35 -4.35
C ILE A 208 -2.33 6.63 -2.88
N LEU A 209 -1.58 7.57 -2.32
CA LEU A 209 -1.76 8.09 -0.97
C LEU A 209 -2.70 9.30 -0.99
N VAL A 210 -3.02 9.84 0.19
CA VAL A 210 -3.76 11.10 0.31
C VAL A 210 -3.02 12.23 -0.41
N PRO A 211 -3.73 13.20 -0.99
CA PRO A 211 -3.11 14.42 -1.50
C PRO A 211 -2.28 15.10 -0.40
N VAL A 212 -1.17 15.72 -0.81
CA VAL A 212 -0.20 16.34 0.09
C VAL A 212 0.01 17.80 -0.26
N ILE A 213 0.53 18.56 0.69
CA ILE A 213 1.09 19.90 0.43
C ILE A 213 2.61 19.76 0.42
N SER A 214 3.26 20.23 -0.65
CA SER A 214 4.70 20.19 -0.83
C SER A 214 5.30 21.60 -0.93
N ASP A 215 6.57 21.73 -0.58
CA ASP A 215 7.41 22.88 -0.91
C ASP A 215 8.01 22.81 -2.33
N TYR A 216 7.71 21.77 -3.10
CA TYR A 216 8.18 21.56 -4.46
C TYR A 216 7.02 21.53 -5.48
N PRO A 217 7.15 22.18 -6.65
CA PRO A 217 8.29 22.99 -7.09
C PRO A 217 8.34 24.37 -6.42
N ARG A 218 7.28 24.74 -5.70
CA ARG A 218 7.13 26.00 -4.96
C ARG A 218 6.42 25.73 -3.64
N GLU A 219 6.54 26.66 -2.70
CA GLU A 219 5.84 26.56 -1.42
C GLU A 219 4.33 26.37 -1.60
N ASN A 220 3.75 25.51 -0.76
CA ASN A 220 2.31 25.22 -0.71
C ASN A 220 1.73 24.62 -1.99
N THR A 221 2.54 23.90 -2.78
CA THR A 221 2.07 23.15 -3.94
C THR A 221 1.19 21.98 -3.48
N LYS A 222 -0.06 21.91 -3.96
CA LYS A 222 -0.95 20.77 -3.72
C LYS A 222 -0.67 19.68 -4.73
N CYS A 223 -0.33 18.49 -4.25
CA CYS A 223 0.06 17.36 -5.10
C CYS A 223 -0.80 16.14 -4.82
N GLN A 224 -1.17 15.41 -5.87
CA GLN A 224 -1.48 13.98 -5.74
C GLN A 224 -0.17 13.23 -5.52
N LEU A 225 -0.15 12.34 -4.53
CA LEU A 225 1.03 11.59 -4.15
C LEU A 225 0.87 10.12 -4.56
N LYS A 226 1.80 9.64 -5.38
CA LYS A 226 1.87 8.25 -5.79
C LYS A 226 3.26 7.69 -5.50
N VAL A 227 3.33 6.40 -5.17
CA VAL A 227 4.59 5.71 -4.89
C VAL A 227 4.57 4.33 -5.52
N GLY A 228 5.65 4.00 -6.22
CA GLY A 228 5.75 2.76 -6.99
C GLY A 228 6.78 2.91 -8.10
N ARG A 229 7.10 1.81 -8.79
CA ARG A 229 8.10 1.82 -9.87
C ARG A 229 9.43 2.50 -9.50
N ARG A 230 9.90 2.25 -8.26
CA ARG A 230 11.16 2.80 -7.73
C ARG A 230 11.21 4.33 -7.68
N GLN A 231 10.06 4.98 -7.50
CA GLN A 231 9.97 6.43 -7.40
C GLN A 231 8.76 6.90 -6.59
N ILE A 232 8.83 8.16 -6.16
CA ILE A 232 7.68 8.95 -5.74
C ILE A 232 7.26 9.84 -6.91
N LEU A 233 5.98 9.88 -7.23
CA LEU A 233 5.43 10.72 -8.28
C LEU A 233 4.50 11.76 -7.65
N LEU A 234 4.83 13.03 -7.87
CA LEU A 234 4.01 14.17 -7.51
C LEU A 234 3.29 14.67 -8.76
N GLU A 235 1.96 14.65 -8.77
CA GLU A 235 1.17 15.26 -9.83
C GLU A 235 0.49 16.52 -9.28
N TYR A 236 0.67 17.67 -9.95
CA TYR A 236 0.19 18.97 -9.49
C TYR A 236 -0.14 19.87 -10.67
N GLU A 237 -0.83 20.98 -10.40
CA GLU A 237 -1.08 22.01 -11.40
C GLU A 237 0.00 23.08 -11.31
N ASP A 238 0.56 23.46 -12.46
CA ASP A 238 1.57 24.49 -12.59
C ASP A 238 1.23 25.45 -13.73
N ASN A 239 0.93 26.71 -13.40
CA ASN A 239 0.51 27.74 -14.36
C ASN A 239 -0.65 27.30 -15.30
N GLY A 240 -1.63 26.55 -14.78
CA GLY A 240 -2.77 26.04 -15.56
C GLY A 240 -2.50 24.72 -16.30
N PHE A 241 -1.28 24.17 -16.20
CA PHE A 241 -0.92 22.90 -16.84
C PHE A 241 -0.78 21.78 -15.79
N HIS A 242 -1.32 20.61 -16.10
CA HIS A 242 -1.11 19.42 -15.29
C HIS A 242 0.33 18.91 -15.49
N THR A 243 1.12 18.97 -14.41
CA THR A 243 2.54 18.63 -14.39
C THR A 243 2.79 17.44 -13.47
N GLN A 244 3.83 16.67 -13.78
CA GLN A 244 4.28 15.56 -12.96
C GLN A 244 5.78 15.64 -12.70
N THR A 245 6.18 15.38 -11.45
CA THR A 245 7.59 15.24 -11.07
C THR A 245 7.83 13.86 -10.46
N ALA A 246 8.79 13.13 -11.05
CA ALA A 246 9.22 11.82 -10.57
C ALA A 246 10.52 11.94 -9.76
N LEU A 247 10.44 11.64 -8.46
CA LEU A 247 11.57 11.55 -7.55
C LEU A 247 12.06 10.09 -7.48
N LYS A 248 13.15 9.79 -8.19
CA LYS A 248 13.71 8.43 -8.26
C LYS A 248 14.28 8.01 -6.91
N SER A 249 13.94 6.82 -6.43
CA SER A 249 14.42 6.31 -5.13
C SER A 249 15.94 6.23 -5.05
N THR A 250 16.62 5.95 -6.16
CA THR A 250 18.10 5.91 -6.24
C THR A 250 18.79 7.27 -6.07
N ARG A 251 18.03 8.37 -6.16
CA ARG A 251 18.52 9.75 -5.96
C ARG A 251 18.15 10.29 -4.58
N ILE A 252 17.43 9.53 -3.76
CA ILE A 252 17.12 9.87 -2.37
C ILE A 252 18.30 9.43 -1.51
N ARG A 253 18.94 10.38 -0.83
CA ARG A 253 20.03 10.07 0.11
C ARG A 253 19.49 9.55 1.44
N VAL A 254 18.49 10.26 1.97
CA VAL A 254 17.83 9.95 3.23
C VAL A 254 16.43 10.57 3.22
N TRP A 255 15.52 9.99 3.98
CA TRP A 255 14.25 10.59 4.31
C TRP A 255 14.07 10.66 5.83
N ARG A 256 13.25 11.61 6.28
CA ARG A 256 12.91 11.80 7.68
C ARG A 256 11.40 11.92 7.82
N VAL A 257 10.86 11.19 8.79
CA VAL A 257 9.50 11.38 9.30
C VAL A 257 9.60 12.23 10.56
N SER A 258 8.86 13.33 10.62
CA SER A 258 8.80 14.19 11.80
C SER A 258 7.38 14.67 12.07
N HIS A 259 7.19 15.19 13.28
CA HIS A 259 5.92 15.74 13.74
C HIS A 259 6.06 17.25 13.91
N ARG A 260 5.03 18.02 13.56
CA ARG A 260 4.93 19.44 13.86
C ARG A 260 4.27 19.61 15.21
N ASP A 261 5.01 20.19 16.15
CA ASP A 261 4.44 20.64 17.41
C ASP A 261 3.43 21.78 17.16
N ASN A 262 2.35 21.86 17.96
CA ASN A 262 1.31 22.91 17.94
C ASN A 262 0.32 22.98 16.74
N GLN A 263 -0.01 21.88 16.06
CA GLN A 263 -1.12 21.82 15.10
C GLN A 263 -2.12 20.71 15.49
N PRO A 264 -3.41 20.76 15.09
CA PRO A 264 -4.36 19.69 15.38
C PRO A 264 -3.95 18.35 14.75
N ILE A 265 -4.32 17.24 15.40
CA ILE A 265 -3.82 15.85 15.16
C ILE A 265 -3.83 15.42 13.69
N SER A 266 -4.78 15.92 12.91
CA SER A 266 -5.01 15.51 11.52
C SER A 266 -3.97 16.01 10.50
N SER A 267 -3.07 16.95 10.85
CA SER A 267 -2.14 17.61 9.90
C SER A 267 -0.68 17.68 10.38
N GLN A 268 -0.27 16.84 11.32
CA GLN A 268 0.98 17.05 12.06
C GLN A 268 2.23 16.44 11.42
N MET A 269 2.13 15.48 10.50
CA MET A 269 3.32 14.75 10.04
C MET A 269 3.96 15.37 8.79
N LEU A 270 5.30 15.38 8.79
CA LEU A 270 6.14 15.77 7.68
C LEU A 270 6.95 14.58 7.18
N PHE A 271 7.08 14.52 5.86
CA PHE A 271 7.99 13.62 5.17
C PHE A 271 9.01 14.44 4.41
N GLN A 272 10.26 14.47 4.87
CA GLN A 272 11.34 15.23 4.28
C GLN A 272 12.28 14.31 3.51
N ILE A 273 12.65 14.70 2.29
CA ILE A 273 13.46 13.91 1.36
C ILE A 273 14.70 14.74 1.01
N GLU A 274 15.88 14.27 1.36
CA GLU A 274 17.13 14.84 0.84
C GLU A 274 17.41 14.22 -0.55
N TYR A 275 17.16 15.00 -1.59
CA TYR A 275 17.14 14.54 -2.98
C TYR A 275 18.29 15.14 -3.80
N LEU A 276 19.05 14.27 -4.48
CA LEU A 276 20.11 14.67 -5.39
C LEU A 276 19.51 15.34 -6.64
N VAL A 277 19.63 16.66 -6.80
CA VAL A 277 19.08 17.42 -7.94
C VAL A 277 20.07 17.54 -9.10
N ALA A 278 21.33 17.76 -8.79
CA ALA A 278 22.45 17.76 -9.74
C ALA A 278 23.65 17.05 -9.11
N LYS A 279 24.76 16.91 -9.83
CA LYS A 279 25.96 16.24 -9.31
C LYS A 279 26.42 16.92 -8.02
N GLU A 280 26.41 16.18 -6.92
CA GLU A 280 26.77 16.64 -5.56
C GLU A 280 25.88 17.76 -4.99
N GLU A 281 24.75 18.06 -5.63
CA GLU A 281 23.79 19.07 -5.18
C GLU A 281 22.54 18.39 -4.62
N PHE A 282 22.27 18.58 -3.33
CA PHE A 282 21.12 18.01 -2.64
C PHE A 282 20.16 19.10 -2.18
N ASN A 283 18.88 18.93 -2.48
CA ASN A 283 17.81 19.78 -1.98
C ASN A 283 16.87 18.95 -1.10
N VAL A 284 16.32 19.58 -0.06
CA VAL A 284 15.30 18.97 0.77
C VAL A 284 13.93 19.28 0.18
N ILE A 285 13.14 18.24 -0.06
CA ILE A 285 11.72 18.34 -0.44
C ILE A 285 10.89 17.90 0.75
N THR A 286 9.95 18.72 1.19
CA THR A 286 9.05 18.45 2.32
C THR A 286 7.65 18.18 1.81
N LEU A 287 7.05 17.09 2.28
CA LEU A 287 5.64 16.75 2.08
C LEU A 287 4.92 16.82 3.43
N GLN A 288 3.82 17.56 3.50
CA GLN A 288 2.89 17.56 4.63
C GLN A 288 1.84 16.47 4.39
N THR A 289 1.86 15.42 5.22
CA THR A 289 1.00 14.25 5.04
C THR A 289 0.82 13.47 6.33
N ASN A 290 -0.41 13.03 6.61
CA ASN A 290 -0.70 12.09 7.69
C ASN A 290 -0.36 10.63 7.34
N GLN A 291 0.18 10.37 6.14
CA GLN A 291 0.64 9.06 5.68
C GLN A 291 2.16 8.94 5.61
N ALA A 292 2.89 9.80 6.33
CA ALA A 292 4.36 9.81 6.31
C ALA A 292 4.99 8.47 6.74
N VAL A 293 4.38 7.78 7.72
CA VAL A 293 4.87 6.48 8.20
C VAL A 293 4.73 5.39 7.13
N ILE A 294 3.55 5.24 6.51
CA ILE A 294 3.38 4.22 5.46
C ILE A 294 4.20 4.55 4.20
N LEU A 295 4.36 5.84 3.86
CA LEU A 295 5.27 6.27 2.80
C LEU A 295 6.72 5.87 3.09
N SER A 296 7.18 6.03 4.33
CA SER A 296 8.51 5.57 4.79
C SER A 296 8.67 4.06 4.59
N GLN A 297 7.66 3.28 4.97
CA GLN A 297 7.67 1.81 4.82
C GLN A 297 7.71 1.39 3.34
N PHE A 298 7.02 2.11 2.46
CA PHE A 298 7.07 1.87 1.01
C PHE A 298 8.45 2.18 0.43
N LEU A 299 9.07 3.30 0.79
CA LEU A 299 10.44 3.60 0.35
C LEU A 299 11.46 2.61 0.88
N GLN A 300 11.33 2.15 2.13
CA GLN A 300 12.18 1.09 2.68
C GLN A 300 12.03 -0.21 1.88
N SER A 301 10.79 -0.58 1.51
CA SER A 301 10.53 -1.78 0.71
C SER A 301 11.09 -1.65 -0.72
N ILE A 302 10.94 -0.50 -1.35
CA ILE A 302 11.52 -0.20 -2.67
C ILE A 302 13.05 -0.28 -2.61
N ALA A 303 13.67 0.32 -1.60
CA ALA A 303 15.13 0.28 -1.42
C ALA A 303 15.64 -1.16 -1.23
N ALA A 304 14.91 -1.97 -0.46
CA ALA A 304 15.25 -3.38 -0.29
C ALA A 304 15.18 -4.17 -1.61
N GLU A 305 14.14 -3.95 -2.43
CA GLU A 305 14.01 -4.56 -3.75
C GLU A 305 15.16 -4.15 -4.68
N ILE A 306 15.50 -2.85 -4.73
CA ILE A 306 16.64 -2.35 -5.53
C ILE A 306 17.95 -3.02 -5.10
N LEU A 307 18.18 -3.17 -3.78
CA LEU A 307 19.39 -3.80 -3.26
C LEU A 307 19.46 -5.31 -3.56
N GLN A 308 18.31 -5.98 -3.70
CA GLN A 308 18.26 -7.39 -4.09
C GLN A 308 18.65 -7.55 -5.55
N ASP A 309 18.14 -6.71 -6.45
CA ASP A 309 18.50 -6.72 -7.87
C ASP A 309 19.99 -6.50 -8.13
N HIS A 310 20.64 -5.61 -7.36
CA HIS A 310 22.07 -5.36 -7.51
C HIS A 310 22.94 -6.55 -7.04
N ARG A 311 22.37 -7.53 -6.32
CA ARG A 311 23.09 -8.73 -5.87
C ARG A 311 22.92 -9.91 -6.82
N THR A 312 21.91 -9.88 -7.68
CA THR A 312 21.63 -10.93 -8.68
C THR A 312 22.34 -10.67 -10.01
N HIS A 313 22.97 -9.50 -10.17
CA HIS A 313 23.86 -9.12 -11.27
C HIS A 313 25.30 -8.98 -10.79
#